data_AF-A0A8X7R5I4-F1
#
_entry.id   AF-A0A8X7R5I4-F1
#
_cell.length_a   1.000
_cell.length_b   1.000
_cell.length_c   1.000
_cell.angle_alpha   90.00
_cell.angle_beta   90.00
_cell.angle_gamma   90.00
#
_symmetry.space_group_name_H-M   'P 1'
#
loop_
_entity.id
_entity.type
_entity.pdbx_description
1 polymer ?
#
loop_
_entity_poly.entity_id
_entity_poly.type
_entity_poly.pdbx_seq_one_letter_code
_entity_poly.pdbx_strand_id
1 'polypeptide(L)'
;MINIKPRSATHCLTFRPGETETTDYMPLEDVPIHSSPVSVGSEIYFIGRCNDNLWILDTRSRNLRTAPGMNVSRSMREAAVGVVDGKIYVVVEEKSQVEVFDPQTQTWEFAGEEKVAKCLCVVENVIYACKGSELMWFNAKLKVWRRVVDRDGKDGKLEMYSSVAEKMVEYEGKLAFLWPLRSNGPMKDDIVCKLIALDRVGDEVRGTVEWSGIVATLPLPITLEDSLVVSD
;
A
#
# COMPACT_ATOMS: atom_id res chain seq x y z
N MET A 1 -18.70 8.81 5.28
CA MET A 1 -18.73 9.26 6.70
C MET A 1 -17.81 8.32 7.48
N ILE A 2 -16.68 8.79 8.02
CA ILE A 2 -15.68 7.92 8.66
C ILE A 2 -16.09 7.70 10.12
N ASN A 3 -16.33 6.44 10.50
CA ASN A 3 -16.72 6.08 11.86
C ASN A 3 -15.58 5.28 12.51
N ILE A 4 -14.93 5.86 13.51
CA ILE A 4 -13.81 5.25 14.23
C ILE A 4 -14.38 4.57 15.49
N LYS A 5 -14.34 3.24 15.54
CA LYS A 5 -14.64 2.46 16.76
C LYS A 5 -13.36 2.01 17.46
N PRO A 6 -13.27 2.02 18.80
CA PRO A 6 -12.09 1.57 19.51
C PRO A 6 -12.09 0.04 19.75
N ARG A 7 -10.95 -0.56 19.39
CA ARG A 7 -10.29 -1.82 19.81
C ARG A 7 -11.05 -3.17 19.88
N SER A 8 -10.32 -4.15 19.32
CA SER A 8 -10.18 -5.57 19.69
C SER A 8 -11.13 -6.59 19.07
N ALA A 9 -10.92 -6.87 17.78
CA ALA A 9 -10.70 -8.23 17.26
C ALA A 9 -10.28 -8.15 15.78
N THR A 10 -9.24 -8.88 15.38
CA THR A 10 -8.81 -8.98 13.98
C THR A 10 -9.73 -9.98 13.29
N HIS A 11 -10.52 -9.52 12.32
CA HIS A 11 -11.43 -10.36 11.55
C HIS A 11 -10.88 -10.43 10.11
N CYS A 12 -10.66 -11.65 9.59
CA CYS A 12 -10.43 -11.84 8.16
C CYS A 12 -11.78 -12.05 7.48
N LEU A 13 -12.22 -11.06 6.72
CA LEU A 13 -13.47 -11.12 5.94
C LEU A 13 -13.09 -11.36 4.48
N THR A 14 -13.64 -12.40 3.87
CA THR A 14 -13.60 -12.55 2.41
C THR A 14 -14.99 -12.22 1.85
N PHE A 15 -15.04 -11.31 0.89
CA PHE A 15 -16.27 -10.89 0.23
C PHE A 15 -16.37 -11.55 -1.15
N ARG A 16 -17.53 -12.12 -1.46
CA ARG A 16 -17.89 -12.49 -2.83
C ARG A 16 -18.96 -11.51 -3.32
N PRO A 17 -18.71 -10.76 -4.40
CA PRO A 17 -19.73 -9.87 -4.97
C PRO A 17 -20.99 -10.66 -5.31
N GLY A 18 -22.11 -10.36 -4.63
CA GLY A 18 -23.42 -10.97 -4.86
C GLY A 18 -23.93 -11.95 -3.80
N GLU A 19 -23.12 -12.31 -2.79
CA GLU A 19 -23.57 -13.14 -1.66
C GLU A 19 -23.77 -12.26 -0.41
N THR A 20 -24.94 -12.34 0.25
CA THR A 20 -25.28 -11.57 1.46
C THR A 20 -24.84 -12.25 2.77
N GLU A 21 -24.27 -13.45 2.69
CA GLU A 21 -23.83 -14.22 3.85
C GLU A 21 -22.30 -14.28 3.94
N THR A 22 -21.75 -13.76 5.03
CA THR A 22 -20.36 -13.96 5.41
C THR A 22 -20.17 -15.39 5.91
N THR A 23 -19.49 -16.24 5.14
CA THR A 23 -19.08 -17.56 5.64
C THR A 23 -17.73 -17.41 6.34
N ASP A 24 -17.59 -17.96 7.54
CA ASP A 24 -16.31 -18.00 8.25
C ASP A 24 -15.46 -19.10 7.60
N TYR A 25 -14.54 -18.73 6.70
CA TYR A 25 -13.94 -19.66 5.75
C TYR A 25 -12.71 -20.42 6.28
N MET A 26 -12.15 -20.04 7.44
CA MET A 26 -11.01 -20.73 8.10
C MET A 26 -11.00 -20.52 9.62
N PRO A 27 -10.55 -21.49 10.43
CA PRO A 27 -10.21 -21.25 11.83
C PRO A 27 -9.06 -20.23 11.91
N LEU A 28 -9.25 -19.17 12.70
CA LEU A 28 -8.28 -18.08 12.90
C LEU A 28 -6.92 -18.55 13.45
N GLU A 29 -6.83 -19.76 14.00
CA GLU A 29 -5.64 -20.29 14.65
C GLU A 29 -4.47 -20.56 13.68
N ASP A 30 -4.75 -20.73 12.39
CA ASP A 30 -3.73 -21.03 11.36
C ASP A 30 -3.29 -19.81 10.53
N VAL A 31 -3.98 -18.66 10.63
CA VAL A 31 -3.64 -17.48 9.82
C VAL A 31 -2.45 -16.74 10.44
N PRO A 32 -1.38 -16.44 9.67
CA PRO A 32 -0.23 -15.73 10.20
C PRO A 32 -0.59 -14.31 10.66
N ILE A 33 -0.72 -14.15 11.98
CA ILE A 33 -0.99 -12.87 12.63
C ILE A 33 0.24 -11.96 12.39
N HIS A 34 0.02 -10.71 11.98
CA HIS A 34 1.06 -9.77 11.53
C HIS A 34 1.68 -10.09 10.16
N SER A 35 0.83 -10.33 9.16
CA SER A 35 1.23 -10.44 7.76
C SER A 35 0.48 -9.42 6.89
N SER A 36 1.04 -9.13 5.72
CA SER A 36 0.41 -8.36 4.65
C SER A 36 -0.13 -9.36 3.62
N PRO A 37 -1.45 -9.54 3.49
CA PRO A 37 -2.03 -10.48 2.52
C PRO A 37 -2.06 -9.89 1.11
N VAL A 38 -1.83 -10.72 0.10
CA VAL A 38 -2.04 -10.37 -1.32
C VAL A 38 -2.50 -11.60 -2.10
N SER A 39 -3.33 -11.42 -3.12
CA SER A 39 -3.84 -12.54 -3.92
C SER A 39 -3.21 -12.59 -5.32
N VAL A 40 -2.88 -13.80 -5.77
CA VAL A 40 -2.51 -14.09 -7.16
C VAL A 40 -3.33 -15.30 -7.61
N GLY A 41 -4.28 -15.07 -8.52
CA GLY A 41 -5.20 -16.14 -8.93
C GLY A 41 -6.04 -16.66 -7.75
N SER A 42 -5.96 -17.97 -7.48
CA SER A 42 -6.66 -18.63 -6.36
C SER A 42 -5.81 -18.82 -5.11
N GLU A 43 -4.61 -18.25 -5.06
CA GLU A 43 -3.73 -18.31 -3.90
C GLU A 43 -3.67 -16.96 -3.18
N ILE A 44 -3.66 -17.00 -1.85
CA ILE A 44 -3.43 -15.84 -0.99
C ILE A 44 -2.06 -16.01 -0.33
N TYR A 45 -1.25 -14.97 -0.43
CA TYR A 45 0.11 -14.90 0.06
C TYR A 45 0.14 -13.99 1.27
N PHE A 46 0.58 -14.53 2.40
CA PHE A 46 0.76 -13.78 3.64
C PHE A 46 2.24 -13.46 3.81
N ILE A 47 2.62 -12.21 3.59
CA ILE A 47 4.01 -11.74 3.74
C ILE A 47 4.20 -11.28 5.17
N GLY A 48 5.09 -11.90 5.94
CA GLY A 48 5.36 -11.52 7.33
C GLY A 48 5.71 -10.03 7.47
N ARG A 49 5.17 -9.34 8.48
CA ARG A 49 5.44 -7.91 8.74
C ARG A 49 6.74 -7.69 9.50
N CYS A 50 7.08 -8.57 10.43
CA CYS A 50 8.25 -8.45 11.32
C CYS A 50 9.17 -9.68 11.24
N ASN A 51 9.02 -10.48 10.20
CA ASN A 51 9.85 -11.64 9.90
C ASN A 51 9.98 -11.79 8.39
N ASP A 52 10.79 -12.75 7.95
CA ASP A 52 11.04 -13.09 6.56
C ASP A 52 10.07 -14.16 6.02
N ASN A 53 9.14 -14.67 6.81
CA ASN A 53 8.28 -15.78 6.41
C ASN A 53 7.26 -15.38 5.32
N LEU A 54 6.99 -16.34 4.45
CA LEU A 54 5.91 -16.30 3.47
C LEU A 54 5.03 -17.54 3.64
N TRP A 55 3.73 -17.32 3.81
CA TRP A 55 2.73 -18.39 3.80
C TRP A 55 1.81 -18.25 2.58
N ILE A 56 1.41 -19.39 2.03
CA ILE A 56 0.55 -19.48 0.85
C ILE A 56 -0.65 -20.32 1.21
N LEU A 57 -1.83 -19.72 1.05
CA LEU A 57 -3.11 -20.37 1.19
C LEU A 57 -3.70 -20.61 -0.18
N ASP A 58 -3.88 -21.88 -0.54
CA ASP A 58 -4.72 -22.24 -1.68
C ASP A 58 -6.19 -22.19 -1.26
N THR A 59 -6.93 -21.21 -1.80
CA THR A 59 -8.34 -21.00 -1.45
C THR A 59 -9.26 -22.14 -1.90
N ARG A 60 -8.84 -22.96 -2.88
CA ARG A 60 -9.63 -24.09 -3.39
C ARG A 60 -9.48 -25.31 -2.51
N SER A 61 -8.24 -25.67 -2.19
CA SER A 61 -7.93 -26.85 -1.38
C SER A 61 -7.93 -26.56 0.12
N ARG A 62 -7.93 -25.28 0.52
CA ARG A 62 -7.83 -24.80 1.91
C ARG A 62 -6.55 -25.23 2.62
N ASN A 63 -5.50 -25.50 1.85
CA ASN A 63 -4.21 -25.86 2.39
C ASN A 63 -3.35 -24.61 2.57
N LEU A 64 -2.83 -24.44 3.78
CA LEU A 64 -1.81 -23.46 4.10
C LEU A 64 -0.43 -24.14 4.07
N ARG A 65 0.51 -23.53 3.38
CA ARG A 65 1.91 -23.99 3.29
C ARG A 65 2.87 -22.83 3.43
N THR A 66 4.09 -23.11 3.87
CA THR A 66 5.18 -22.14 3.85
C THR A 66 5.87 -22.15 2.48
N ALA A 67 6.51 -21.03 2.14
CA ALA A 67 7.36 -20.86 0.97
C ALA A 67 8.71 -20.27 1.40
N PRO A 68 9.73 -20.23 0.52
CA PRO A 68 10.97 -19.53 0.81
C PRO A 68 10.70 -18.11 1.30
N GLY A 69 11.38 -17.71 2.37
CA GLY A 69 11.24 -16.38 2.96
C GLY A 69 11.95 -15.29 2.17
N MET A 70 11.61 -14.04 2.47
CA MET A 70 12.29 -12.85 1.94
C MET A 70 13.79 -12.88 2.26
N ASN A 71 14.62 -12.26 1.42
CA ASN A 71 16.06 -12.18 1.70
C ASN A 71 16.38 -11.16 2.81
N VAL A 72 15.53 -10.16 2.99
CA VAL A 72 15.67 -9.15 4.02
C VAL A 72 14.46 -9.21 4.95
N SER A 73 14.74 -9.42 6.24
CA SER A 73 13.70 -9.31 7.25
C SER A 73 13.15 -7.89 7.31
N ARG A 74 11.83 -7.78 7.39
CA ARG A 74 11.14 -6.50 7.56
C ARG A 74 11.31 -5.99 8.99
N SER A 75 11.51 -4.68 9.14
CA SER A 75 11.40 -4.03 10.44
C SER A 75 9.92 -3.82 10.79
N MET A 76 9.63 -3.38 12.02
CA MET A 76 8.27 -3.09 12.48
C MET A 76 7.56 -1.98 11.66
N ARG A 77 8.28 -1.27 10.78
CA ARG A 77 7.74 -0.20 9.91
C ARG A 77 7.04 -0.77 8.67
N GLU A 78 6.28 0.09 7.99
CA GLU A 78 5.38 -0.31 6.90
C GLU A 78 6.16 -0.93 5.72
N ALA A 79 5.52 -1.86 5.03
CA ALA A 79 5.96 -2.27 3.70
C ALA A 79 4.74 -2.31 2.79
N ALA A 80 4.89 -1.83 1.56
CA ALA A 80 3.87 -2.06 0.56
C ALA A 80 4.07 -3.44 -0.04
N VAL A 81 2.96 -4.15 -0.19
CA VAL A 81 2.89 -5.40 -0.95
C VAL A 81 1.90 -5.18 -2.08
N GLY A 82 2.32 -5.51 -3.29
CA GLY A 82 1.48 -5.39 -4.49
C GLY A 82 1.74 -6.51 -5.47
N VAL A 83 0.78 -6.77 -6.34
CA VAL A 83 0.95 -7.68 -7.47
C VAL A 83 1.14 -6.87 -8.73
N VAL A 84 2.20 -7.16 -9.47
CA VAL A 84 2.49 -6.56 -10.78
C VAL A 84 2.84 -7.69 -11.73
N ASP A 85 2.09 -7.78 -12.83
CA ASP A 85 2.24 -8.83 -13.86
C ASP A 85 2.30 -10.26 -13.26
N GLY A 86 1.48 -10.52 -12.24
CA GLY A 86 1.39 -11.82 -11.57
C GLY A 86 2.54 -12.15 -10.61
N LYS A 87 3.50 -11.24 -10.42
CA LYS A 87 4.55 -11.35 -9.41
C LYS A 87 4.24 -10.47 -8.20
N ILE A 88 4.71 -10.88 -7.03
CA ILE A 88 4.47 -10.16 -5.78
C ILE A 88 5.68 -9.29 -5.49
N TYR A 89 5.45 -7.99 -5.40
CA TYR A 89 6.47 -7.01 -5.07
C TYR A 89 6.29 -6.59 -3.62
N VAL A 90 7.39 -6.62 -2.87
CA VAL A 90 7.47 -6.18 -1.47
C VAL A 90 8.46 -5.04 -1.41
N VAL A 91 8.01 -3.88 -0.94
CA VAL A 91 8.84 -2.69 -0.76
C VAL A 91 8.92 -2.33 0.71
N VAL A 92 10.10 -2.45 1.31
CA VAL A 92 10.33 -2.21 2.74
C VAL A 92 10.72 -0.76 2.97
N GLU A 93 9.93 0.02 3.71
CA GLU A 93 10.09 1.49 3.85
C GLU A 93 11.52 1.92 4.21
N GLU A 94 12.12 1.36 5.28
CA GLU A 94 13.41 1.82 5.83
C GLU A 94 14.57 1.78 4.84
N LYS A 95 14.61 0.74 4.00
CA LYS A 95 15.63 0.58 2.96
C LYS A 95 15.09 0.95 1.57
N SER A 96 13.77 1.06 1.43
CA SER A 96 13.05 1.22 0.17
C SER A 96 13.56 0.23 -0.90
N GLN A 97 13.93 -0.95 -0.42
CA GLN A 97 14.37 -2.11 -1.20
C GLN A 97 13.14 -2.84 -1.71
N VAL A 98 13.18 -3.18 -2.99
CA VAL A 98 12.15 -3.93 -3.71
C VAL A 98 12.61 -5.37 -3.85
N GLU A 99 11.91 -6.29 -3.19
CA GLU A 99 12.03 -7.72 -3.41
C GLU A 99 10.83 -8.22 -4.21
N VAL A 100 11.07 -9.14 -5.14
CA VAL A 100 10.03 -9.70 -6.00
C VAL A 100 9.99 -11.20 -5.78
N PHE A 101 8.84 -11.69 -5.35
CA PHE A 101 8.54 -13.10 -5.32
C PHE A 101 7.83 -13.49 -6.61
N ASP A 102 8.33 -14.54 -7.25
CA ASP A 102 7.70 -15.16 -8.41
C ASP A 102 6.92 -16.41 -7.96
N PRO A 103 5.58 -16.37 -7.95
CA PRO A 103 4.73 -17.52 -7.62
C PRO A 103 5.03 -18.80 -8.41
N GLN A 104 5.44 -18.68 -9.67
CA GLN A 104 5.65 -19.83 -10.56
C GLN A 104 6.93 -20.58 -10.22
N THR A 105 8.00 -19.86 -9.90
CA THR A 105 9.30 -20.45 -9.55
C THR A 105 9.52 -20.57 -8.05
N GLN A 106 8.69 -19.91 -7.23
CA GLN A 106 8.81 -19.77 -5.79
C GLN A 106 10.17 -19.23 -5.34
N THR A 107 10.68 -18.24 -6.08
CA THR A 107 11.98 -17.61 -5.82
C THR A 107 11.82 -16.12 -5.55
N TRP A 108 12.69 -15.60 -4.69
CA TRP A 108 12.85 -14.17 -4.47
C TRP A 108 13.99 -13.60 -5.31
N GLU A 109 13.78 -12.41 -5.89
CA GLU A 109 14.82 -11.63 -6.53
C GLU A 109 14.84 -10.18 -6.01
N PHE A 110 16.04 -9.60 -5.95
CA PHE A 110 16.19 -8.16 -5.73
C PHE A 110 15.88 -7.42 -7.03
N ALA A 111 14.96 -6.45 -6.98
CA ALA A 111 14.54 -5.68 -8.15
C ALA A 111 14.91 -4.19 -8.09
N GLY A 112 15.46 -3.70 -6.99
CA GLY A 112 15.96 -2.34 -6.90
C GLY A 112 15.86 -1.74 -5.51
N GLU A 113 16.39 -0.54 -5.37
CA GLU A 113 16.37 0.24 -4.14
C GLU A 113 16.21 1.71 -4.53
N GLU A 114 15.38 2.45 -3.80
CA GLU A 114 15.32 3.92 -3.87
C GLU A 114 15.70 4.49 -2.51
N LYS A 115 16.39 5.63 -2.44
CA LYS A 115 16.75 6.17 -1.12
C LYS A 115 15.56 6.91 -0.49
N VAL A 116 15.10 6.35 0.65
CA VAL A 116 14.19 6.94 1.66
C VAL A 116 12.83 7.37 1.10
N ALA A 117 12.01 6.39 0.72
CA ALA A 117 10.57 6.61 0.60
C ALA A 117 9.94 6.73 2.00
N LYS A 118 9.01 7.68 2.17
CA LYS A 118 8.31 7.95 3.43
C LYS A 118 7.01 7.16 3.56
N CYS A 119 6.35 6.90 2.44
CA CYS A 119 5.12 6.11 2.39
C CYS A 119 4.99 5.47 1.01
N LEU A 120 4.22 4.38 0.95
CA LEU A 120 4.10 3.52 -0.23
C LEU A 120 2.63 3.20 -0.48
N CYS A 121 2.26 2.98 -1.73
CA CYS A 121 0.91 2.56 -2.11
C CYS A 121 0.93 1.82 -3.44
N VAL A 122 0.01 0.89 -3.63
CA VAL A 122 -0.15 0.15 -4.89
C VAL A 122 -1.48 0.56 -5.50
N VAL A 123 -1.45 1.07 -6.73
CA VAL A 123 -2.64 1.45 -7.50
C VAL A 123 -2.54 0.79 -8.87
N GLU A 124 -3.58 0.07 -9.29
CA GLU A 124 -3.66 -0.60 -10.59
C GLU A 124 -2.40 -1.40 -10.97
N ASN A 125 -1.88 -2.22 -10.04
CA ASN A 125 -0.66 -3.02 -10.24
C ASN A 125 0.61 -2.18 -10.43
N VAL A 126 0.66 -0.98 -9.85
CA VAL A 126 1.83 -0.10 -9.91
C VAL A 126 2.16 0.34 -8.51
N ILE A 127 3.43 0.22 -8.14
CA ILE A 127 3.91 0.65 -6.83
C ILE A 127 4.30 2.12 -6.92
N TYR A 128 3.74 2.92 -6.01
CA TYR A 128 4.03 4.32 -5.83
C TYR A 128 4.71 4.55 -4.49
N ALA A 129 5.60 5.54 -4.45
CA ALA A 129 6.33 5.94 -3.27
C ALA A 129 6.39 7.46 -3.15
N CYS A 130 6.32 7.98 -1.94
CA CYS A 130 6.62 9.40 -1.67
C CYS A 130 8.08 9.56 -1.27
N LYS A 131 8.84 10.39 -1.99
CA LYS A 131 10.21 10.75 -1.66
C LYS A 131 10.29 12.26 -1.42
N GLY A 132 10.24 12.66 -0.14
CA GLY A 132 10.20 14.07 0.25
C GLY A 132 8.92 14.77 -0.22
N SER A 133 8.98 15.44 -1.39
CA SER A 133 7.84 16.13 -2.03
C SER A 133 7.59 15.62 -3.46
N GLU A 134 8.20 14.48 -3.81
CA GLU A 134 8.11 13.87 -5.11
C GLU A 134 7.30 12.58 -5.04
N LEU A 135 6.42 12.39 -6.02
CA LEU A 135 5.74 11.13 -6.27
C LEU A 135 6.59 10.29 -7.21
N MET A 136 6.98 9.11 -6.75
CA MET A 136 7.73 8.13 -7.50
C MET A 136 6.82 6.95 -7.84
N TRP A 137 7.10 6.28 -8.96
CA TRP A 137 6.50 5.01 -9.34
C TRP A 137 7.59 4.03 -9.74
N PHE A 138 7.38 2.74 -9.44
CA PHE A 138 8.32 1.69 -9.80
C PHE A 138 7.99 1.13 -11.19
N ASN A 139 8.92 1.25 -12.12
CA ASN A 139 8.83 0.61 -13.42
C ASN A 139 9.31 -0.83 -13.31
N ALA A 140 8.36 -1.77 -13.16
CA ALA A 140 8.65 -3.20 -13.00
C ALA A 140 9.44 -3.79 -14.19
N LYS A 141 9.13 -3.36 -15.42
CA LYS A 141 9.82 -3.83 -16.64
C LYS A 141 11.29 -3.43 -16.66
N LEU A 142 11.60 -2.21 -16.25
CA LEU A 142 12.96 -1.66 -16.24
C LEU A 142 13.66 -1.80 -14.90
N LYS A 143 12.96 -2.25 -13.86
CA LYS A 143 13.46 -2.40 -12.49
C LYS A 143 14.07 -1.10 -11.94
N VAL A 144 13.41 0.03 -12.22
CA VAL A 144 13.87 1.37 -11.79
C VAL A 144 12.71 2.21 -11.27
N TRP A 145 13.02 3.04 -10.28
CA TRP A 145 12.12 4.10 -9.81
C TRP A 145 12.15 5.29 -10.75
N ARG A 146 10.98 5.85 -11.04
CA ARG A 146 10.82 7.03 -11.91
C ARG A 146 9.88 8.02 -11.25
N ARG A 147 10.07 9.30 -11.55
CA ARG A 147 9.16 10.35 -11.09
C ARG A 147 7.83 10.26 -11.85
N VAL A 148 6.72 10.49 -11.15
CA VAL A 148 5.43 10.78 -11.78
C VAL A 148 5.46 12.22 -12.31
N VAL A 149 5.19 12.37 -13.60
CA VAL A 149 5.22 13.68 -14.27
C VAL A 149 3.89 14.40 -14.05
N ASP A 150 3.91 15.72 -13.94
CA ASP A 150 2.67 16.49 -13.95
C ASP A 150 1.94 16.36 -15.30
N ARG A 151 0.63 16.60 -15.33
CA ARG A 151 -0.22 16.44 -16.51
C ARG A 151 0.31 17.19 -17.74
N ASP A 152 0.86 18.38 -17.52
CA ASP A 152 1.37 19.26 -18.57
C ASP A 152 2.67 18.75 -19.23
N GLY A 153 3.25 17.65 -18.72
CA GLY A 153 4.39 16.97 -19.34
C GLY A 153 5.68 17.79 -19.40
N LYS A 154 5.69 18.97 -18.78
CA LYS A 154 6.89 19.76 -18.56
C LYS A 154 7.62 19.19 -17.35
N ASP A 155 8.89 19.53 -17.16
CA ASP A 155 9.66 19.27 -15.92
C ASP A 155 9.03 19.91 -14.65
N GLY A 156 7.79 20.39 -14.74
CA GLY A 156 6.92 20.74 -13.64
C GLY A 156 6.84 19.58 -12.67
N LYS A 157 7.49 19.78 -11.54
CA LYS A 157 7.35 18.93 -10.37
C LYS A 157 5.86 18.90 -10.02
N LEU A 158 5.26 17.71 -9.95
CA LEU A 158 3.95 17.55 -9.31
C LEU A 158 4.12 18.03 -7.87
N GLU A 159 3.71 19.27 -7.56
CA GLU A 159 3.96 19.88 -6.27
C GLU A 159 3.06 19.25 -5.21
N MET A 160 3.61 18.23 -4.57
CA MET A 160 3.12 17.69 -3.32
C MET A 160 3.62 18.62 -2.23
N TYR A 161 2.85 19.66 -1.89
CA TYR A 161 3.19 20.75 -0.96
C TYR A 161 3.53 20.34 0.49
N SER A 162 4.07 19.15 0.75
CA SER A 162 4.25 18.68 2.10
C SER A 162 5.34 17.62 2.19
N SER A 163 6.51 17.98 2.72
CA SER A 163 7.47 17.03 3.34
C SER A 163 6.85 16.27 4.54
N VAL A 164 5.62 16.65 4.90
CA VAL A 164 4.84 16.14 6.02
C VAL A 164 3.84 15.06 5.61
N ALA A 165 3.79 14.64 4.33
CA ALA A 165 2.94 13.51 3.90
C ALA A 165 3.14 12.30 4.82
N GLU A 166 2.10 11.85 5.52
CA GLU A 166 2.23 10.75 6.48
C GLU A 166 1.74 9.43 5.89
N LYS A 167 0.79 9.47 4.93
CA LYS A 167 0.20 8.25 4.39
C LYS A 167 -0.21 8.35 2.93
N MET A 168 -0.08 7.24 2.21
CA MET A 168 -0.58 7.02 0.85
C MET A 168 -1.55 5.86 0.86
N VAL A 169 -2.72 6.04 0.25
CA VAL A 169 -3.72 4.98 0.10
C VAL A 169 -4.31 4.99 -1.30
N GLU A 170 -4.74 3.82 -1.76
CA GLU A 170 -5.49 3.66 -3.00
C GLU A 170 -6.96 4.01 -2.72
N TYR A 171 -7.59 4.73 -3.64
CA TYR A 171 -9.00 5.08 -3.59
C TYR A 171 -9.55 5.16 -5.01
N GLU A 172 -10.36 4.18 -5.42
CA GLU A 172 -11.02 4.13 -6.74
C GLU A 172 -10.06 4.31 -7.92
N GLY A 173 -8.94 3.58 -7.93
CA GLY A 173 -7.90 3.68 -8.96
C GLY A 173 -7.07 4.96 -8.89
N LYS A 174 -7.29 5.79 -7.87
CA LYS A 174 -6.55 7.04 -7.62
C LYS A 174 -5.70 6.89 -6.38
N LEU A 175 -4.82 7.86 -6.20
CA LEU A 175 -3.93 7.90 -5.06
C LEU A 175 -4.30 9.05 -4.13
N ALA A 176 -4.61 8.72 -2.88
CA ALA A 176 -4.93 9.68 -1.83
C ALA A 176 -3.74 9.85 -0.89
N PHE A 177 -3.25 11.08 -0.80
CA PHE A 177 -2.24 11.51 0.17
C PHE A 177 -2.91 12.08 1.41
N LEU A 178 -2.57 11.58 2.60
CA LEU A 178 -3.08 12.12 3.86
C LEU A 178 -1.96 12.67 4.74
N TRP A 179 -2.22 13.82 5.35
CA TRP A 179 -1.34 14.39 6.37
C TRP A 179 -2.13 15.24 7.38
N PRO A 180 -1.69 15.26 8.66
CA PRO A 180 -2.25 16.16 9.64
C PRO A 180 -1.76 17.59 9.39
N LEU A 181 -2.71 18.54 9.40
CA LEU A 181 -2.47 19.96 9.50
C LEU A 181 -2.60 20.35 10.97
N ARG A 182 -1.45 20.55 11.62
CA ARG A 182 -1.41 20.97 13.02
C ARG A 182 -1.77 22.45 13.11
N SER A 183 -2.87 22.77 13.79
CA SER A 183 -3.25 24.15 14.06
C SER A 183 -2.45 24.73 15.24
N ASN A 184 -2.18 26.04 15.23
CA ASN A 184 -1.52 26.72 16.36
C ASN A 184 -2.48 26.97 17.56
N GLY A 185 -3.68 26.38 17.55
CA GLY A 185 -4.74 26.58 18.56
C GLY A 185 -5.06 25.31 19.37
N PRO A 186 -6.02 25.35 20.31
CA PRO A 186 -6.27 24.24 21.23
C PRO A 186 -6.78 22.98 20.49
N MET A 187 -5.91 21.96 20.44
CA MET A 187 -6.15 20.53 20.17
C MET A 187 -7.13 20.19 19.03
N LYS A 188 -6.94 20.77 17.84
CA LYS A 188 -7.59 20.27 16.62
C LYS A 188 -6.56 19.93 15.57
N ASP A 189 -6.60 18.68 15.12
CA ASP A 189 -5.84 18.19 13.98
C ASP A 189 -6.81 18.02 12.82
N ASP A 190 -6.62 18.84 11.77
CA ASP A 190 -7.31 18.66 10.51
C ASP A 190 -6.53 17.64 9.68
N ILE A 191 -7.20 16.60 9.20
CA ILE A 191 -6.61 15.70 8.20
C ILE A 191 -6.86 16.33 6.85
N VAL A 192 -5.79 16.67 6.15
CA VAL A 192 -5.85 17.10 4.76
C VAL A 192 -5.63 15.90 3.87
N CYS A 193 -6.40 15.83 2.79
CA CYS A 193 -6.16 14.88 1.72
C CYS A 193 -5.89 15.61 0.40
N LYS A 194 -5.04 14.98 -0.43
CA LYS A 194 -4.87 15.33 -1.84
C LYS A 194 -5.11 14.06 -2.67
N LEU A 195 -6.09 14.12 -3.55
CA LEU A 195 -6.46 13.03 -4.45
C LEU A 195 -5.80 13.26 -5.82
N ILE A 196 -5.09 12.25 -6.29
CA ILE A 196 -4.29 12.30 -7.51
C ILE A 196 -4.78 11.22 -8.46
N ALA A 197 -5.31 11.62 -9.61
CA ALA A 197 -5.56 10.72 -10.72
C ALA A 197 -4.26 10.38 -11.41
N LEU A 198 -4.13 9.13 -11.84
CA LEU A 198 -2.92 8.58 -12.42
C LEU A 198 -3.23 8.10 -13.84
N ASP A 199 -2.52 8.65 -14.83
CA ASP A 199 -2.68 8.30 -16.24
C ASP A 199 -1.42 7.64 -16.77
N ARG A 200 -1.59 6.51 -17.48
CA ARG A 200 -0.51 5.84 -18.19
C ARG A 200 -0.38 6.41 -19.61
N VAL A 201 0.76 7.02 -19.91
CA VAL A 201 1.06 7.58 -21.24
C VAL A 201 2.36 6.96 -21.76
N GLY A 202 2.23 5.92 -22.60
CA GLY A 202 3.38 5.12 -23.04
C GLY A 202 4.11 4.49 -21.85
N ASP A 203 5.41 4.76 -21.73
CA ASP A 203 6.25 4.27 -20.62
C ASP A 203 6.31 5.23 -19.42
N GLU A 204 5.43 6.25 -19.37
CA GLU A 204 5.35 7.24 -18.30
C GLU A 204 4.07 7.11 -17.47
N VAL A 205 4.13 7.60 -16.23
CA VAL A 205 2.94 7.87 -15.41
C VAL A 205 2.83 9.37 -15.24
N ARG A 206 1.65 9.90 -15.52
CA ARG A 206 1.28 11.28 -15.23
C ARG A 206 0.35 11.33 -14.03
N GLY A 207 0.50 12.36 -13.21
CA GLY A 207 -0.36 12.64 -12.07
C GLY A 207 -1.11 13.94 -12.28
N THR A 208 -2.40 13.94 -11.96
CA THR A 208 -3.23 15.16 -11.93
C THR A 208 -3.87 15.28 -10.55
N VAL A 209 -3.72 16.42 -9.89
CA VAL A 209 -4.45 16.70 -8.65
C VAL A 209 -5.91 16.98 -8.98
N GLU A 210 -6.81 16.07 -8.63
CA GLU A 210 -8.25 16.26 -8.82
C GLU A 210 -8.89 17.01 -7.66
N TRP A 211 -8.37 16.82 -6.45
CA TRP A 211 -8.93 17.43 -5.25
C TRP A 211 -7.87 17.63 -4.17
N SER A 212 -8.01 18.70 -3.39
CA SER A 212 -7.24 18.90 -2.17
C SER A 212 -8.05 19.69 -1.14
N GLY A 213 -8.08 19.21 0.09
CA GLY A 213 -8.82 19.86 1.17
C GLY A 213 -8.84 19.06 2.46
N ILE A 214 -9.53 19.60 3.47
CA ILE A 214 -9.71 18.94 4.77
C ILE A 214 -10.78 17.85 4.62
N VAL A 215 -10.45 16.62 5.01
CA VAL A 215 -11.36 15.46 5.00
C VAL A 215 -11.89 15.11 6.39
N ALA A 216 -11.20 15.55 7.45
CA ALA A 216 -11.65 15.37 8.83
C ALA A 216 -11.06 16.45 9.73
N THR A 217 -11.81 16.83 10.77
CA THR A 217 -11.32 17.64 11.90
C THR A 217 -11.47 16.81 13.15
N LEU A 218 -10.35 16.47 13.79
CA LEU A 218 -10.36 15.63 14.98
C LEU A 218 -10.16 16.47 16.24
N PRO A 219 -10.90 16.18 17.34
CA PRO A 219 -10.82 16.94 18.58
C PRO A 219 -9.57 16.61 19.42
N LEU A 220 -8.70 15.72 18.94
CA LEU A 220 -7.45 15.31 19.58
C LEU A 220 -6.39 15.02 18.50
N PRO A 221 -5.09 15.20 18.82
CA PRO A 221 -4.02 14.83 17.90
C PRO A 221 -4.01 13.33 17.62
N ILE A 222 -3.77 12.96 16.36
CA ILE A 222 -3.66 11.55 15.95
C ILE A 222 -2.36 11.29 15.20
N THR A 223 -1.88 10.05 15.33
CA THR A 223 -0.94 9.47 14.39
C THR A 223 -1.76 8.60 13.43
N LEU A 224 -1.57 8.77 12.12
CA LEU A 224 -2.20 7.90 11.14
C LEU A 224 -1.49 6.54 11.12
N GLU A 225 -1.97 5.60 11.92
CA GLU A 225 -1.56 4.18 11.82
C GLU A 225 -2.50 3.41 10.86
N ASP A 226 -2.05 2.23 10.41
CA ASP A 226 -2.70 1.29 9.47
C ASP A 226 -4.22 1.48 9.28
N SER A 227 -4.66 1.74 8.04
CA SER A 227 -6.09 1.87 7.72
C SER A 227 -6.36 1.34 6.32
N LEU A 228 -7.22 0.31 6.28
CA LEU A 228 -7.89 -0.18 5.09
C LEU A 228 -8.80 0.92 4.53
N VAL A 229 -8.82 1.07 3.21
CA VAL A 229 -9.92 1.76 2.53
C VAL A 229 -10.96 0.70 2.18
N VAL A 230 -12.19 0.91 2.64
CA VAL A 230 -13.38 0.21 2.17
C VAL A 230 -14.11 1.19 1.27
N SER A 231 -14.33 0.82 0.02
CA SER A 231 -15.26 1.52 -0.88
C SER A 231 -16.59 0.77 -0.93
N ASP A 232 -17.69 1.52 -1.02
CA ASP A 232 -19.07 1.01 -1.16
C ASP A 232 -19.31 0.33 -2.52
#